data_AF-A0A9P1MHM0-F1
#
_entry.id   AF-A0A9P1MHM0-F1
#
_cell.length_a   1.000
_cell.length_b   1.000
_cell.length_c   1.000
_cell.angle_alpha   90.00
_cell.angle_beta   90.00
_cell.angle_gamma   90.00
#
_symmetry.space_group_name_H-M   'P 1'
#
loop_
_entity.id
_entity.type
_entity.pdbx_description
1 polymer ?
#
loop_
_entity_poly.entity_id
_entity_poly.type
_entity_poly.pdbx_seq_one_letter_code
_entity_poly.pdbx_strand_id
1 'polypeptide(L)'
;MNRNIKTPKNLPEYLEFFARETIRAQPKNILKFNKLFLEELEKHTDGTNITTFLEDPDTYQKFQDDLLHRVNADRAFSKETKQKESANGDVDEAAIKIQANVRGFLVRKAAEKKQ
;
A
#
# COMPACT_ATOMS: atom_id res chain seq x y z
N MET A 1 40.66 4.32 7.13
CA MET A 1 39.83 5.27 7.91
C MET A 1 38.90 4.49 8.82
N ASN A 2 39.27 4.28 10.08
CA ASN A 2 38.35 3.71 11.07
C ASN A 2 37.46 4.83 11.60
N ARG A 3 36.23 4.91 11.10
CA ARG A 3 35.20 5.77 11.66
C ARG A 3 34.75 5.12 12.97
N ASN A 4 34.98 5.78 14.10
CA ASN A 4 34.50 5.37 15.41
C ASN A 4 32.97 5.57 15.47
N ILE A 5 32.23 4.70 14.79
CA ILE A 5 30.77 4.75 14.69
C ILE A 5 30.21 4.04 15.92
N LYS A 6 29.57 4.80 16.81
CA LYS A 6 28.85 4.25 17.96
C LYS A 6 27.43 3.91 17.53
N THR A 7 27.07 2.64 17.63
CA THR A 7 25.69 2.19 17.39
C THR A 7 24.82 2.62 18.57
N PRO A 8 23.67 3.29 18.34
CA PRO A 8 22.70 3.56 19.38
C PRO A 8 22.20 2.24 19.99
N LYS A 9 22.10 2.20 21.33
CA LYS A 9 21.79 0.96 22.06
C LYS A 9 20.48 0.29 21.61
N ASN A 10 19.46 1.08 21.30
CA ASN A 10 18.11 0.59 21.00
C ASN A 10 17.85 0.42 19.48
N LEU A 11 18.86 0.64 18.64
CA LEU A 11 18.72 0.56 17.20
C LEU A 11 18.42 -0.88 16.71
N PRO A 12 19.09 -1.93 17.23
CA PRO A 12 18.79 -3.30 16.82
C PRO A 12 17.33 -3.71 17.09
N GLU A 13 16.81 -3.38 18.27
CA GLU A 13 15.45 -3.73 18.71
C GLU A 13 14.41 -3.02 17.84
N TYR A 14 14.63 -1.74 17.54
CA TYR A 14 13.80 -0.99 16.60
C TYR A 14 13.77 -1.65 15.21
N LEU A 15 14.93 -2.01 14.67
CA LEU A 15 15.03 -2.59 13.33
C LEU A 15 14.41 -3.98 13.25
N GLU A 16 14.61 -4.79 14.28
CA GLU A 16 13.97 -6.09 14.39
C GLU A 16 12.44 -5.92 14.43
N PHE A 17 11.95 -4.96 15.21
CA PHE A 17 10.54 -4.72 15.33
C PHE A 17 9.92 -4.26 14.01
N PHE A 18 10.52 -3.27 13.36
CA PHE A 18 10.09 -2.81 12.04
C PHE A 18 10.10 -3.96 11.01
N ALA A 19 11.12 -4.83 11.05
CA ALA A 19 11.20 -5.99 10.17
C ALA A 19 10.06 -6.98 10.42
N ARG A 20 9.77 -7.32 11.68
CA ARG A 20 8.66 -8.20 12.07
C ARG A 20 7.32 -7.69 11.54
N GLU A 21 7.02 -6.40 11.75
CA GLU A 21 5.76 -5.82 11.28
C GLU A 21 5.71 -5.66 9.76
N THR A 22 6.83 -5.42 9.10
CA THR A 22 6.90 -5.42 7.63
C THR A 22 6.56 -6.80 7.07
N ILE A 23 7.11 -7.87 7.67
CA ILE A 23 6.82 -9.25 7.27
C ILE A 23 5.34 -9.58 7.53
N ARG A 24 4.80 -9.19 8.69
CA ARG A 24 3.39 -9.42 9.06
C ARG A 24 2.43 -8.71 8.11
N ALA A 25 2.66 -7.42 7.87
CA ALA A 25 1.77 -6.59 7.08
C ALA A 25 1.90 -6.88 5.58
N GLN A 26 3.05 -7.36 5.09
CA GLN A 26 3.37 -7.54 3.65
C GLN A 26 3.00 -6.31 2.80
N PRO A 27 3.51 -5.11 3.13
CA PRO A 27 3.16 -3.89 2.40
C PRO A 27 3.75 -3.91 0.98
N LYS A 28 3.01 -3.39 -0.01
CA LYS A 28 3.52 -3.22 -1.38
C LYS A 28 4.56 -2.09 -1.49
N ASN A 29 4.44 -1.07 -0.65
CA ASN A 29 5.36 0.06 -0.59
C ASN A 29 5.91 0.17 0.84
N ILE A 30 7.15 -0.28 1.02
CA ILE A 30 7.82 -0.32 2.32
C ILE A 30 8.06 1.10 2.86
N LEU A 31 8.40 2.07 2.01
CA LEU A 31 8.65 3.45 2.47
C LEU A 31 7.39 4.10 3.04
N LYS A 32 6.25 3.90 2.38
CA LYS A 32 4.96 4.41 2.88
C LYS A 32 4.57 3.71 4.19
N PHE A 33 4.78 2.39 4.25
CA PHE A 33 4.56 1.62 5.47
C PHE A 33 5.44 2.09 6.63
N ASN A 34 6.73 2.37 6.38
CA ASN A 34 7.66 2.88 7.40
C ASN A 34 7.17 4.20 8.02
N LYS A 35 6.61 5.11 7.21
CA LYS A 35 6.02 6.35 7.73
C LYS A 35 4.84 6.07 8.65
N LEU A 36 3.91 5.21 8.21
CA LEU A 36 2.74 4.82 9.02
C LEU A 36 3.16 4.12 10.31
N PHE A 37 4.14 3.22 10.23
CA PHE A 37 4.70 2.51 11.36
C PHE A 37 5.30 3.47 12.39
N LEU A 38 6.15 4.41 11.95
CA LEU A 38 6.76 5.42 12.82
C LEU A 38 5.72 6.30 13.49
N GLU A 39 4.74 6.80 12.73
CA GLU A 39 3.64 7.61 13.28
C GLU A 39 2.82 6.84 14.32
N GLU A 40 2.59 5.54 14.11
CA GLU A 40 1.84 4.71 15.06
C GLU A 40 2.68 4.40 16.30
N LEU A 41 3.99 4.21 16.10
CA LEU A 41 4.94 3.94 17.18
C LEU A 41 5.08 5.16 18.09
N GLU A 42 5.17 6.36 17.52
CA GLU A 42 5.25 7.61 18.28
C GLU A 42 4.03 7.81 19.19
N LYS A 43 2.82 7.48 18.72
CA LYS A 43 1.59 7.58 19.55
C LYS A 43 1.59 6.63 20.74
N HIS A 44 2.13 5.43 20.56
CA HIS A 44 2.10 4.39 21.57
C HIS A 44 3.28 4.45 22.52
N THR A 45 4.36 5.12 22.13
CA THR A 45 5.56 5.20 22.96
C THR A 45 5.55 6.40 23.90
N ASP A 46 4.82 7.49 23.67
CA ASP A 46 4.78 8.69 24.55
C ASP A 46 6.19 9.19 25.02
N GLY A 47 7.25 8.87 24.26
CA GLY A 47 8.65 9.14 24.62
C GLY A 47 9.31 8.11 25.56
N THR A 48 8.60 7.04 25.92
CA THR A 48 9.08 5.87 26.65
C THR A 48 10.02 5.03 25.79
N ASN A 49 10.96 4.33 26.42
CA ASN A 49 11.89 3.45 25.72
C ASN A 49 11.14 2.30 25.02
N ILE A 50 11.42 2.11 23.73
CA ILE A 50 10.90 1.02 22.87
C ILE A 50 11.02 -0.35 23.56
N THR A 51 12.09 -0.59 24.32
CA THR A 51 12.27 -1.87 25.03
C THR A 51 11.18 -2.10 26.08
N THR A 52 10.81 -1.08 26.83
CA THR A 52 9.74 -1.16 27.85
C THR A 52 8.36 -1.32 27.20
N PHE A 53 8.15 -0.69 26.05
CA PHE A 53 6.93 -0.88 25.25
C PHE A 53 6.81 -2.32 24.72
N LEU A 54 7.92 -2.93 24.28
CA LEU A 54 7.93 -4.30 23.75
C LEU A 54 7.77 -5.38 24.83
N GLU A 55 8.09 -5.05 26.08
CA GLU A 55 7.98 -5.98 27.21
C GLU A 55 6.52 -6.21 27.64
N ASP A 56 5.61 -5.26 27.37
CA ASP A 56 4.19 -5.38 27.69
C ASP A 56 3.38 -5.96 26.52
N PRO A 57 2.89 -7.22 26.63
CA PRO A 57 2.13 -7.86 25.56
C PRO A 57 0.84 -7.13 25.20
N ASP A 58 0.16 -6.52 26.17
CA ASP A 58 -1.15 -5.89 25.95
C ASP A 58 -1.00 -4.59 25.16
N THR A 59 0.01 -3.80 25.51
CA THR A 59 0.34 -2.56 24.78
C THR A 59 0.87 -2.86 23.38
N TYR A 60 1.68 -3.91 23.25
CA TYR A 60 2.16 -4.37 21.96
C TYR A 60 1.02 -4.83 21.04
N GLN A 61 0.06 -5.57 21.57
CA GLN A 61 -1.09 -6.06 20.81
C GLN A 61 -1.96 -4.91 20.31
N LYS A 62 -2.22 -3.89 21.14
CA LYS A 62 -2.97 -2.70 20.72
C LYS A 62 -2.32 -1.97 19.56
N PHE A 63 -1.01 -1.76 19.64
CA PHE A 63 -0.25 -1.17 18.53
C PHE A 63 -0.40 -1.99 17.25
N GLN A 64 -0.32 -3.32 17.34
CA GLN A 64 -0.46 -4.19 16.17
C GLN A 64 -1.83 -4.06 15.52
N ASP A 65 -2.89 -3.97 16.32
CA ASP A 65 -4.26 -3.83 15.83
C ASP A 65 -4.46 -2.48 15.13
N ASP A 66 -3.97 -1.40 15.75
CA ASP A 66 -4.05 -0.04 15.19
C ASP A 66 -3.24 0.11 13.89
N LEU A 67 -2.03 -0.44 13.86
CA LEU A 67 -1.18 -0.44 12.67
C LEU A 67 -1.86 -1.22 11.53
N LEU A 68 -2.41 -2.40 11.82
CA LEU A 68 -3.07 -3.22 10.79
C LEU A 68 -4.32 -2.54 10.25
N HIS A 69 -5.11 -1.90 11.11
CA HIS A 69 -6.28 -1.13 10.71
C HIS A 69 -5.88 0.01 9.75
N ARG A 70 -4.83 0.78 10.07
CA ARG A 70 -4.30 1.84 9.20
C ARG A 70 -3.77 1.31 7.86
N VAL A 71 -3.04 0.20 7.86
CA VAL A 71 -2.53 -0.42 6.62
C VAL A 71 -3.68 -0.86 5.72
N ASN A 72 -4.73 -1.44 6.30
CA ASN A 72 -5.89 -1.89 5.54
C ASN A 72 -6.73 -0.71 5.01
N ALA A 73 -6.88 0.36 5.80
CA ALA A 73 -7.51 1.60 5.35
C ALA A 73 -6.77 2.21 4.14
N ASP A 74 -5.44 2.26 4.19
CA ASP A 74 -4.62 2.77 3.09
C ASP A 74 -4.71 1.90 1.82
N ARG A 75 -4.81 0.58 2.01
CA ARG A 75 -5.05 -0.38 0.92
C ARG A 75 -6.43 -0.22 0.29
N ALA A 76 -7.46 0.04 1.10
CA ALA A 76 -8.82 0.27 0.62
C ALA A 76 -8.89 1.56 -0.21
N PHE A 77 -8.32 2.66 0.30
CA PHE A 77 -8.23 3.93 -0.43
C PHE A 77 -7.46 3.81 -1.75
N SER A 78 -6.36 3.03 -1.75
CA SER A 78 -5.57 2.76 -2.96
C SER A 78 -6.31 1.87 -3.98
N LYS A 79 -7.31 1.08 -3.56
CA LYS A 79 -8.17 0.31 -4.45
C LYS A 79 -9.30 1.17 -5.03
N GLU A 80 -9.91 2.04 -4.23
CA GLU A 80 -10.96 2.95 -4.70
C GLU A 80 -10.46 3.97 -5.73
N THR A 81 -9.25 4.51 -5.53
CA THR A 81 -8.61 5.43 -6.50
C THR A 81 -8.30 4.73 -7.83
N LYS A 82 -7.80 3.48 -7.79
CA LYS A 82 -7.61 2.67 -9.01
C LYS A 82 -8.92 2.30 -9.70
N GLN A 83 -10.00 2.07 -8.96
CA GLN A 83 -11.33 1.81 -9.54
C GLN A 83 -11.92 3.07 -10.19
N LYS A 84 -11.66 4.27 -9.64
CA LYS A 84 -12.10 5.54 -10.25
C LYS A 84 -11.38 5.90 -11.54
N GLU A 85 -10.10 5.55 -11.70
CA GLU A 85 -9.38 5.76 -12.98
C GLU A 85 -9.89 4.84 -14.10
N SER A 86 -10.34 3.61 -13.77
CA SER A 86 -11.07 2.73 -14.68
C SER A 86 -12.57 3.04 -14.80
N ALA A 87 -13.06 4.08 -14.11
CA ALA A 87 -14.43 4.57 -14.20
C ALA A 87 -14.50 5.91 -14.95
N ASN A 88 -13.57 6.17 -15.87
CA ASN A 88 -13.82 7.11 -16.97
C ASN A 88 -14.82 6.46 -17.94
N GLY A 89 -16.07 6.32 -17.50
CA GLY A 89 -17.15 5.71 -18.27
C GLY A 89 -17.30 6.34 -19.66
N ASP A 90 -16.99 7.62 -19.80
CA ASP A 90 -17.00 8.34 -21.08
C ASP A 90 -15.95 7.81 -22.08
N VAL A 91 -14.76 7.41 -21.62
CA VAL A 91 -13.68 6.92 -22.50
C VAL A 91 -13.98 5.49 -22.94
N ASP A 92 -14.42 4.64 -22.01
CA ASP A 92 -14.79 3.25 -22.33
C ASP A 92 -16.05 3.21 -23.21
N GLU A 93 -17.05 4.06 -22.95
CA GLU A 93 -18.23 4.18 -23.81
C GLU A 93 -17.86 4.69 -25.22
N ALA A 94 -16.97 5.68 -25.32
CA ALA A 94 -16.46 6.15 -26.61
C ALA A 94 -15.69 5.05 -27.35
N ALA A 95 -14.82 4.31 -26.65
CA ALA A 95 -14.06 3.21 -27.23
C ALA A 95 -14.98 2.09 -27.76
N ILE A 96 -16.02 1.72 -27.00
CA ILE A 96 -17.02 0.73 -27.43
C ILE A 96 -17.76 1.21 -28.69
N LYS A 97 -18.19 2.48 -28.75
CA LYS A 97 -18.85 3.06 -29.94
C LYS A 97 -17.93 3.05 -31.17
N ILE A 98 -16.65 3.38 -31.01
CA ILE A 98 -15.68 3.35 -32.10
C ILE A 98 -15.49 1.91 -32.59
N GLN A 99 -15.27 0.96 -31.68
CA GLN A 99 -15.07 -0.46 -32.01
C GLN A 99 -16.27 -1.06 -32.75
N ALA A 100 -17.50 -0.77 -32.28
CA ALA A 100 -18.72 -1.24 -32.92
C ALA A 100 -18.86 -0.72 -34.36
N ASN A 101 -18.62 0.58 -34.57
CA ASN A 101 -18.71 1.20 -35.90
C ASN A 101 -17.65 0.67 -36.86
N VAL A 102 -16.40 0.54 -36.39
CA VAL A 102 -15.29 -0.02 -37.19
C VAL A 102 -15.59 -1.46 -37.58
N ARG A 103 -16.02 -2.30 -36.64
CA ARG A 103 -16.38 -3.70 -36.91
C ARG A 103 -17.52 -3.80 -37.92
N GLY A 104 -18.56 -2.99 -37.76
CA GLY A 104 -19.68 -2.93 -38.70
C GLY A 104 -19.26 -2.52 -40.11
N PHE A 105 -18.39 -1.52 -40.23
CA PHE A 105 -17.83 -1.09 -41.52
C PHE A 105 -17.01 -2.20 -42.20
N LEU A 106 -16.14 -2.87 -41.47
CA LEU A 106 -15.32 -3.95 -42.00
C LEU A 106 -16.16 -5.13 -42.50
N VAL A 107 -17.23 -5.50 -41.77
CA VAL A 107 -18.16 -6.56 -42.19
C VAL A 107 -18.87 -6.20 -43.49
N ARG A 108 -19.39 -4.97 -43.60
CA ARG A 108 -20.06 -4.50 -44.84
C ARG A 108 -19.12 -4.49 -46.03
N LYS A 109 -17.91 -3.93 -45.86
CA LYS A 109 -16.87 -3.91 -46.89
C LYS A 109 -16.44 -5.32 -47.35
N ALA A 110 -16.43 -6.29 -46.43
CA ALA A 110 -16.12 -7.67 -46.76
C ALA A 110 -17.27 -8.38 -47.49
N ALA A 111 -18.52 -8.04 -47.20
CA ALA A 111 -19.70 -8.56 -47.90
C ALA A 111 -19.78 -8.02 -49.34
N GLU A 112 -19.48 -6.73 -49.54
CA GLU A 112 -19.42 -6.10 -50.87
C GLU A 112 -18.36 -6.73 -51.79
N LYS A 113 -17.24 -7.20 -51.24
CA LYS A 113 -16.19 -7.89 -52.01
C LYS A 113 -16.51 -9.35 -52.37
N LYS A 114 -17.56 -9.93 -51.80
CA LYS A 114 -17.96 -11.33 -52.02
C LYS A 114 -19.18 -11.48 -52.96
N GLN A 115 -19.73 -10.38 -53.46
CA GLN A 115 -20.71 -10.34 -54.55
C GLN A 115 -19.99 -10.15 -55.88
#